data_AF-A0A2T4C2U9-F1
#
_entry.id   AF-A0A2T4C2U9-F1
#
_cell.length_a   1.000
_cell.length_b   1.000
_cell.length_c   1.000
_cell.angle_alpha   90.00
_cell.angle_beta   90.00
_cell.angle_gamma   90.00
#
_symmetry.space_group_name_H-M   'P 1'
#
loop_
_entity.id
_entity.type
_entity.pdbx_description
1 polymer ?
#
loop_
_entity_poly.entity_id
_entity_poly.type
_entity_poly.pdbx_seq_one_letter_code
_entity_poly.pdbx_strand_id
1 'polypeptide(L)'
;MPPKQSSSTGAARGRPAKASKAQPADRAASESSNPFESSDDQAGEPKQKRPAEEEAAEPEKTIPRALLTRILHEFFTKDATRMSRDANAAVGKYVDIFVREAIARTAVEKRGGFLEVEDLEKVAPQLLLDL
;
A
#
# COMPACT_ATOMS: atom_id res chain seq x y z
N MET A 1 -52.10 -18.76 -17.66
CA MET A 1 -51.03 -19.66 -18.13
C MET A 1 -49.68 -19.16 -17.60
N PRO A 2 -48.70 -20.04 -17.35
CA PRO A 2 -48.04 -20.26 -16.04
C PRO A 2 -46.67 -19.55 -15.82
N PRO A 3 -46.07 -19.65 -14.61
CA PRO A 3 -44.87 -18.89 -14.19
C PRO A 3 -43.52 -19.60 -14.43
N LYS A 4 -42.42 -18.83 -14.30
CA LYS A 4 -41.00 -19.28 -14.34
C LYS A 4 -40.65 -20.20 -13.17
N GLN A 5 -39.94 -21.31 -13.44
CA GLN A 5 -39.01 -21.95 -12.50
C GLN A 5 -37.80 -22.58 -13.22
N SER A 6 -36.66 -22.48 -12.55
CA SER A 6 -35.30 -22.89 -12.88
C SER A 6 -35.05 -24.40 -12.69
N SER A 7 -34.15 -24.99 -13.48
CA SER A 7 -33.12 -25.94 -13.00
C SER A 7 -32.26 -26.45 -14.16
N SER A 8 -30.97 -26.10 -14.17
CA SER A 8 -29.96 -26.70 -15.04
C SER A 8 -29.16 -27.72 -14.23
N THR A 9 -29.27 -29.01 -14.57
CA THR A 9 -28.43 -30.09 -14.03
C THR A 9 -28.06 -31.09 -15.12
N GLY A 10 -26.82 -31.60 -15.02
CA GLY A 10 -26.36 -32.86 -15.64
C GLY A 10 -25.71 -32.72 -17.01
N ALA A 11 -24.38 -32.54 -17.10
CA ALA A 11 -23.35 -33.59 -17.09
C ALA A 11 -23.10 -34.25 -18.47
N ALA A 12 -21.94 -33.93 -19.07
CA ALA A 12 -21.30 -34.79 -20.06
C ALA A 12 -19.78 -34.81 -19.81
N ARG A 13 -19.29 -36.03 -19.60
CA ARG A 13 -17.95 -36.44 -19.21
C ARG A 13 -17.20 -36.86 -20.47
N GLY A 14 -15.97 -36.38 -20.68
CA GLY A 14 -15.15 -36.83 -21.81
C GLY A 14 -13.70 -36.31 -21.76
N ARG A 15 -12.80 -37.13 -21.20
CA ARG A 15 -11.33 -37.04 -21.33
C ARG A 15 -10.91 -38.09 -22.37
N PRO A 16 -9.81 -37.90 -23.11
CA PRO A 16 -8.67 -38.77 -22.82
C PRO A 16 -7.31 -38.05 -22.89
N ALA A 17 -6.34 -38.67 -22.20
CA ALA A 17 -4.92 -38.34 -22.18
C ALA A 17 -4.15 -39.23 -23.18
N LYS A 18 -2.95 -38.80 -23.60
CA LYS A 18 -1.95 -39.64 -24.28
C LYS A 18 -0.56 -39.08 -23.91
N ALA A 19 0.17 -39.67 -22.97
CA ALA A 19 0.96 -40.90 -23.01
C ALA A 19 2.35 -40.71 -23.66
N SER A 20 3.33 -41.25 -22.94
CA SER A 20 4.78 -41.05 -22.92
C SER A 20 5.56 -41.71 -24.06
N LYS A 21 6.81 -41.28 -24.28
CA LYS A 21 7.83 -42.08 -24.97
C LYS A 21 9.25 -41.80 -24.44
N ALA A 22 10.02 -42.89 -24.31
CA ALA A 22 11.29 -43.05 -23.60
C ALA A 22 12.55 -42.72 -24.44
N GLN A 23 13.69 -42.58 -23.74
CA GLN A 23 15.08 -42.31 -24.20
C GLN A 23 15.68 -43.42 -25.11
N PRO A 24 16.86 -43.20 -25.75
CA PRO A 24 18.16 -43.46 -25.10
C PRO A 24 19.26 -42.41 -25.38
N ALA A 25 20.42 -42.61 -24.72
CA ALA A 25 21.58 -41.74 -24.57
C ALA A 25 22.50 -41.63 -25.80
N ASP A 26 23.22 -40.51 -25.92
CA ASP A 26 24.63 -40.51 -26.31
C ASP A 26 25.37 -39.25 -25.85
N ARG A 27 26.63 -39.46 -25.45
CA ARG A 27 27.56 -38.51 -24.81
C ARG A 27 28.15 -37.54 -25.84
N ALA A 28 28.17 -36.24 -25.53
CA ALA A 28 29.27 -35.34 -25.92
C ALA A 28 29.23 -34.08 -25.06
N ALA A 29 30.29 -33.87 -24.29
CA ALA A 29 30.52 -32.68 -23.49
C ALA A 29 30.66 -31.44 -24.39
N SER A 30 30.06 -30.33 -23.98
CA SER A 30 30.52 -28.99 -24.37
C SER A 30 30.19 -28.06 -23.22
N GLU A 31 31.26 -27.69 -22.53
CA GLU A 31 31.31 -26.82 -21.37
C GLU A 31 30.81 -25.43 -21.76
N SER A 32 29.66 -25.03 -21.22
CA SER A 32 29.33 -23.61 -21.05
C SER A 32 29.29 -23.35 -19.56
N SER A 33 30.39 -22.84 -19.03
CA SER A 33 30.55 -22.38 -17.64
C SER A 33 29.54 -21.28 -17.33
N ASN A 34 28.45 -21.61 -16.63
CA ASN A 34 27.55 -20.63 -16.03
C ASN A 34 28.00 -20.32 -14.60
N PRO A 35 28.52 -19.11 -14.30
CA PRO A 35 29.04 -18.74 -12.99
C PRO A 35 27.95 -18.43 -11.93
N PHE A 36 26.71 -18.92 -12.11
CA PHE A 36 25.56 -18.61 -11.24
C PHE A 36 24.87 -19.84 -10.63
N GLU A 37 25.47 -21.02 -10.75
CA GLU A 37 24.94 -22.23 -10.13
C GLU A 37 25.36 -22.31 -8.65
N SER A 38 24.68 -21.51 -7.81
CA SER A 38 24.73 -21.72 -6.36
C SER A 38 23.85 -22.90 -6.00
N SER A 39 24.50 -24.00 -5.62
CA SER A 39 23.89 -25.09 -4.84
C SER A 39 23.47 -24.53 -3.48
N ASP A 40 22.19 -24.62 -3.12
CA ASP A 40 21.81 -25.43 -1.96
C ASP A 40 20.30 -25.69 -1.94
N ASP A 41 19.98 -26.97 -1.87
CA ASP A 41 18.67 -27.57 -1.83
C ASP A 41 18.32 -27.75 -0.34
N GLN A 42 17.42 -26.91 0.20
CA GLN A 42 16.88 -27.13 1.54
C GLN A 42 15.36 -26.99 1.55
N ALA A 43 14.73 -28.13 1.28
CA ALA A 43 13.51 -28.66 1.86
C ALA A 43 12.52 -27.64 2.44
N GLY A 44 11.42 -27.40 1.70
CA GLY A 44 10.28 -26.65 2.18
C GLY A 44 9.53 -27.37 3.31
N GLU A 45 9.56 -26.79 4.51
CA GLU A 45 8.60 -27.10 5.57
C GLU A 45 7.25 -26.39 5.30
N PRO A 46 6.09 -27.04 5.52
CA PRO A 46 4.81 -26.39 5.38
C PRO A 46 4.60 -25.43 6.55
N LYS A 47 4.88 -24.13 6.34
CA LYS A 47 4.44 -23.08 7.26
C LYS A 47 2.92 -23.08 7.35
N GLN A 48 2.45 -23.62 8.47
CA GLN A 48 1.09 -23.55 8.99
C GLN A 48 0.56 -22.12 8.81
N LYS A 49 -0.50 -21.96 8.00
CA LYS A 49 -1.22 -20.68 7.85
C LYS A 49 -1.78 -20.30 9.21
N ARG A 50 -1.10 -19.40 9.92
CA ARG A 50 -1.69 -18.69 11.05
C ARG A 50 -2.94 -17.97 10.53
N PRO A 51 -4.07 -18.02 11.24
CA PRO A 51 -5.23 -17.20 10.89
C PRO A 51 -4.75 -15.76 10.77
N ALA A 52 -5.07 -15.11 9.66
CA ALA A 52 -4.93 -13.67 9.57
C ALA A 52 -5.86 -13.11 10.65
N GLU A 53 -5.27 -12.63 11.75
CA GLU A 53 -5.96 -11.75 12.66
C GLU A 53 -6.43 -10.58 11.78
N GLU A 54 -7.75 -10.40 11.68
CA GLU A 54 -8.34 -9.22 11.08
C GLU A 54 -7.85 -8.03 11.91
N GLU A 55 -6.74 -7.45 11.47
CA GLU A 55 -6.17 -6.22 11.99
C GLU A 55 -7.27 -5.17 11.80
N ALA A 56 -8.00 -4.90 12.88
CA ALA A 56 -9.06 -3.91 12.90
C ALA A 56 -8.46 -2.63 12.32
N ALA A 57 -8.95 -2.22 11.16
CA ALA A 57 -8.40 -1.10 10.42
C ALA A 57 -8.29 0.11 11.37
N GLU A 58 -7.06 0.53 11.66
CA GLU A 58 -6.85 1.71 12.49
C GLU A 58 -7.64 2.88 11.90
N PRO A 59 -8.36 3.66 12.71
CA PRO A 59 -9.09 4.80 12.21
C PRO A 59 -8.13 5.71 11.46
N GLU A 60 -8.54 6.15 10.26
CA GLU A 60 -7.71 7.05 9.45
C GLU A 60 -7.33 8.28 10.29
N LYS A 61 -6.03 8.43 10.55
CA LYS A 61 -5.46 9.55 11.29
C LYS A 61 -5.53 10.80 10.40
N THR A 62 -6.71 11.43 10.36
CA THR A 62 -7.00 12.63 9.56
C THR A 62 -7.54 13.75 10.43
N ILE A 63 -7.30 15.00 10.00
CA ILE A 63 -7.81 16.18 10.68
C ILE A 63 -9.34 16.26 10.48
N PRO A 64 -10.13 16.38 11.57
CA PRO A 64 -11.58 16.53 11.45
C PRO A 64 -11.95 17.78 10.65
N ARG A 65 -12.80 17.60 9.65
CA ARG A 65 -13.24 18.69 8.75
C ARG A 65 -13.84 19.89 9.48
N ALA A 66 -14.62 19.65 10.55
CA ALA A 66 -15.22 20.72 11.33
C ALA A 66 -14.16 21.59 12.05
N LEU A 67 -13.09 20.95 12.54
CA LEU A 67 -11.96 21.66 13.15
C LEU A 67 -11.23 22.53 12.12
N LEU A 68 -10.92 21.96 10.96
CA LEU A 68 -10.28 22.70 9.87
C LEU A 68 -11.09 23.93 9.45
N THR A 69 -12.41 23.75 9.33
CA THR A 69 -13.33 24.85 9.01
C THR A 69 -13.25 25.95 10.05
N ARG A 70 -13.27 25.59 11.35
CA ARG A 70 -13.19 26.57 12.44
C ARG A 70 -11.86 27.33 12.41
N ILE A 71 -10.74 26.63 12.22
CA ILE A 71 -9.41 27.25 12.13
C ILE A 71 -9.40 28.29 10.99
N LEU A 72 -9.85 27.90 9.78
CA LEU A 72 -9.85 28.81 8.63
C LEU A 72 -10.73 30.04 8.84
N HIS A 73 -11.90 29.87 9.45
CA HIS A 73 -12.82 30.98 9.74
C HIS A 73 -12.26 31.98 10.75
N GLU A 74 -11.40 31.55 11.67
CA GLU A 74 -10.71 32.44 12.61
C GLU A 74 -9.75 33.41 11.91
N PHE A 75 -9.16 32.99 10.77
CA PHE A 75 -8.19 33.79 10.03
C PHE A 75 -8.79 34.57 8.85
N PHE A 76 -10.10 34.45 8.58
CA PHE A 76 -10.74 35.25 7.54
C PHE A 76 -10.98 36.69 8.03
N THR A 77 -10.46 37.67 7.31
CA THR A 77 -10.68 39.10 7.62
C THR A 77 -12.14 39.54 7.48
N LYS A 78 -12.94 38.81 6.69
CA LYS A 78 -14.36 39.14 6.45
C LYS A 78 -15.25 38.01 6.98
N ASP A 79 -16.18 38.35 7.87
CA ASP A 79 -17.13 37.41 8.48
C ASP A 79 -18.04 36.70 7.47
N ALA A 80 -18.31 37.35 6.33
CA ALA A 80 -19.11 36.79 5.25
C ALA A 80 -18.36 35.77 4.38
N THR A 81 -17.07 35.55 4.60
CA THR A 81 -16.28 34.58 3.81
C THR A 81 -16.84 33.18 4.01
N ARG A 82 -17.04 32.46 2.91
CA ARG A 82 -17.53 31.07 2.91
C ARG A 82 -16.63 30.26 2.00
N MET A 83 -16.50 28.98 2.33
CA MET A 83 -15.69 28.03 1.58
C MET A 83 -16.57 26.90 1.07
N SER A 84 -16.40 26.53 -0.20
CA SER A 84 -17.15 25.42 -0.80
C SER A 84 -16.77 24.08 -0.16
N ARG A 85 -17.63 23.07 -0.35
CA ARG A 85 -17.40 21.74 0.21
C ARG A 85 -16.09 21.13 -0.29
N ASP A 86 -15.78 21.33 -1.57
CA ASP A 86 -14.61 20.75 -2.23
C ASP A 86 -13.34 21.54 -1.90
N ALA A 87 -13.41 22.86 -1.79
CA ALA A 87 -12.29 23.68 -1.32
C ALA A 87 -11.85 23.26 0.09
N ASN A 88 -12.81 23.03 0.99
CA ASN A 88 -12.51 22.54 2.33
C ASN A 88 -11.84 21.14 2.31
N ALA A 89 -12.27 20.26 1.40
CA ALA A 89 -11.64 18.96 1.23
C ALA A 89 -10.21 19.07 0.67
N ALA A 90 -9.97 20.00 -0.25
CA ALA A 90 -8.63 20.28 -0.79
C ALA A 90 -7.69 20.84 0.28
N VAL A 91 -8.16 21.81 1.09
CA VAL A 91 -7.37 22.32 2.21
C VAL A 91 -7.09 21.22 3.23
N GLY A 92 -8.04 20.30 3.47
CA GLY A 92 -7.82 19.16 4.35
C GLY A 92 -6.65 18.27 3.87
N LYS A 93 -6.58 17.99 2.58
CA LYS A 93 -5.45 17.28 1.98
C LYS A 93 -4.15 18.07 2.08
N TYR A 94 -4.20 19.38 1.83
CA TYR A 94 -3.04 20.25 1.95
C TYR A 94 -2.43 20.21 3.36
N VAL A 95 -3.26 20.35 4.40
CA VAL A 95 -2.78 20.32 5.79
C VAL A 95 -2.31 18.90 6.18
N ASP A 96 -2.96 17.84 5.71
CA ASP A 96 -2.49 16.46 5.94
C ASP A 96 -1.10 16.23 5.31
N ILE A 97 -0.90 16.67 4.07
CA ILE A 97 0.40 16.59 3.39
C ILE A 97 1.45 17.44 4.13
N PHE A 98 1.11 18.67 4.51
CA PHE A 98 2.00 19.56 5.26
C PHE A 98 2.53 18.89 6.54
N VAL A 99 1.64 18.28 7.33
CA VAL A 99 2.01 17.60 8.59
C VAL A 99 2.86 16.36 8.32
N ARG A 100 2.51 15.56 7.30
CA ARG A 100 3.29 14.37 6.92
C ARG A 100 4.68 14.73 6.42
N GLU A 101 4.81 15.78 5.61
CA GLU A 101 6.08 16.29 5.14
C GLU A 101 6.94 16.79 6.29
N ALA A 102 6.36 17.54 7.24
CA ALA A 102 7.07 17.97 8.44
C ALA A 102 7.67 16.77 9.20
N ILE A 103 6.84 15.76 9.49
CA ILE A 103 7.27 14.54 10.20
C ILE A 103 8.35 13.80 9.40
N ALA A 104 8.15 13.62 8.09
CA ALA A 104 9.08 12.88 7.24
C ALA A 104 10.45 13.57 7.17
N ARG A 105 10.48 14.89 6.96
CA ARG A 105 11.72 15.67 6.86
C ARG A 105 12.45 15.70 8.21
N THR A 106 11.75 15.91 9.32
CA THR A 106 12.35 15.83 10.66
C THR A 106 12.89 14.44 10.94
N ALA A 107 12.20 13.39 10.50
CA ALA A 107 12.65 12.00 10.67
C ALA A 107 13.92 11.67 9.85
N VAL A 108 14.16 12.37 8.74
CA VAL A 108 15.40 12.26 7.94
C VAL A 108 16.54 13.04 8.59
N GLU A 109 16.26 14.21 9.17
CA GLU A 109 17.27 15.07 9.80
C GLU A 109 17.77 14.52 11.15
N LYS A 110 16.92 13.79 11.89
CA LYS A 110 17.25 13.31 13.24
C LYS A 110 18.51 12.44 13.26
N ARG A 111 19.30 12.55 14.33
CA ARG A 111 20.52 11.74 14.55
C ARG A 111 20.27 10.53 15.45
N GLY A 112 19.17 9.84 15.21
CA GLY A 112 18.67 8.73 16.03
C GLY A 112 17.74 9.19 17.17
N GLY A 113 17.06 8.24 17.83
CA GLY A 113 16.12 8.56 18.90
C GLY A 113 14.76 9.11 18.44
N PHE A 114 14.14 9.90 19.30
CA PHE A 114 12.85 10.57 19.08
C PHE A 114 13.00 11.79 18.16
N LEU A 115 11.87 12.35 17.71
CA LEU A 115 11.88 13.62 16.97
C LEU A 115 11.98 14.75 17.98
N GLU A 116 13.08 15.51 17.93
CA GLU A 116 13.30 16.66 18.79
C GLU A 116 12.95 17.97 18.07
N VAL A 117 12.80 19.05 18.84
CA VAL A 117 12.40 20.36 18.30
C VAL A 117 13.48 20.91 17.37
N GLU A 118 14.74 20.69 17.74
CA GLU A 118 15.94 21.09 17.01
C GLU A 118 15.99 20.47 15.61
N ASP A 119 15.45 19.26 15.43
CA ASP A 119 15.38 18.62 14.12
C ASP A 119 14.28 19.24 13.25
N LEU A 120 13.17 19.67 13.85
CA LEU A 120 12.11 20.38 13.13
C LEU A 120 12.58 21.79 12.73
N GLU A 121 13.28 22.50 13.60
CA GLU A 121 13.79 23.85 13.34
C GLU A 121 14.77 23.89 12.15
N LYS A 122 15.59 22.85 11.97
CA LYS A 122 16.50 22.74 10.82
C LYS A 122 15.77 22.61 9.49
N VAL A 123 14.64 21.89 9.47
CA VAL A 123 13.87 21.64 8.23
C VAL A 123 12.80 22.69 7.98
N ALA A 124 12.39 23.45 9.01
CA ALA A 124 11.31 24.43 8.94
C ALA A 124 11.48 25.49 7.82
N PRO A 125 12.67 26.06 7.57
CA PRO A 125 12.82 27.05 6.50
C PRO A 125 12.45 26.51 5.13
N GLN A 126 12.93 25.31 4.77
CA GLN A 126 12.61 24.71 3.48
C GLN A 126 11.17 24.20 3.44
N LEU A 127 10.67 23.62 4.54
CA LEU A 127 9.29 23.18 4.65
C LEU A 127 8.30 24.31 4.36
N LEU A 128 8.57 25.52 4.87
CA LEU A 128 7.70 26.69 4.64
C LEU A 128 7.81 27.27 3.22
N LEU A 129 8.87 26.97 2.47
CA LEU A 129 9.07 27.46 1.10
C LEU A 129 8.51 26.52 0.02
N ASP A 130 8.33 25.24 0.35
CA ASP A 130 7.84 24.22 -0.60
C ASP A 130 6.30 24.15 -0.69
N LEU A 131 5.60 24.84 0.22
CA LEU A 131 4.15 24.71 0.48
C LEU A 131 3.39 26.02 0.26
#